data_AF-A0A2D5AGL0-F1
#
_entry.id   AF-A0A2D5AGL0-F1
#
_cell.length_a   1.000
_cell.length_b   1.000
_cell.length_c   1.000
_cell.angle_alpha   90.00
_cell.angle_beta   90.00
_cell.angle_gamma   90.00
#
_symmetry.space_group_name_H-M   'P 1'
#
loop_
_entity.id
_entity.type
_entity.pdbx_description
1 polymer ?
#
loop_
_entity_poly.entity_id
_entity_poly.type
_entity_poly.pdbx_seq_one_letter_code
_entity_poly.pdbx_strand_id
1 'polypeptide(L)'
;MDDAEVAKPTKKRAFRCAVEVIQNLSKHGRRGSFSFAIHGDGSMQFSSVNAVDDLQRDDLNVALEEANRLPLKELREQRLKKLAHGSRTDKGGAGLGLLDLRACSEDRVYTEFIPCSNELQWFVLTVEVPLTT
;
A
#
# COMPACT_ATOMS: atom_id res chain seq x y z
N MET A 1 3.26 -26.66 -20.05
CA MET A 1 2.13 -26.12 -19.28
C MET A 1 2.53 -24.68 -19.01
N ASP A 2 1.84 -23.73 -19.64
CA ASP A 2 2.34 -22.37 -19.89
C ASP A 2 2.49 -21.53 -18.60
N ASP A 3 3.73 -21.16 -18.26
CA ASP A 3 4.08 -20.15 -17.25
C ASP A 3 3.44 -18.77 -17.52
N ALA A 4 2.96 -18.55 -18.76
CA ALA A 4 2.37 -17.30 -19.21
C ALA A 4 0.96 -17.03 -18.64
N GLU A 5 0.25 -18.07 -18.18
CA GLU A 5 -1.16 -17.93 -17.78
C GLU A 5 -1.31 -17.54 -16.31
N VAL A 6 -0.40 -18.02 -15.43
CA VAL A 6 -0.35 -17.68 -14.00
C VAL A 6 0.28 -16.31 -13.73
N ALA A 7 1.11 -15.79 -14.64
CA ALA A 7 1.88 -14.54 -14.46
C ALA A 7 1.09 -13.22 -14.68
N LYS A 8 0.02 -13.23 -15.48
CA LYS A 8 -0.74 -12.02 -15.85
C LYS A 8 -1.55 -11.39 -14.68
N PRO A 9 -2.21 -12.16 -13.80
CA PRO A 9 -2.94 -11.62 -12.65
C PRO A 9 -2.00 -10.91 -11.64
N THR A 10 -0.78 -11.44 -11.46
CA THR A 10 0.14 -11.01 -10.41
C THR A 10 0.82 -9.67 -10.73
N LYS A 11 1.18 -9.43 -11.99
CA LYS A 11 1.74 -8.13 -12.43
C LYS A 11 0.70 -7.00 -12.33
N LYS A 12 -0.53 -7.24 -12.77
CA LYS A 12 -1.62 -6.25 -12.65
C LYS A 12 -1.89 -5.87 -11.19
N ARG A 13 -1.77 -6.86 -10.28
CA ARG A 13 -1.85 -6.63 -8.84
C ARG A 13 -0.71 -5.76 -8.33
N ALA A 14 0.54 -6.05 -8.72
CA ALA A 14 1.70 -5.25 -8.34
C ALA A 14 1.58 -3.79 -8.81
N PHE A 15 1.22 -3.55 -10.08
CA PHE A 15 1.02 -2.19 -10.59
C PHE A 15 -0.11 -1.44 -9.87
N ARG A 16 -1.17 -2.15 -9.42
CA ARG A 16 -2.19 -1.53 -8.57
C ARG A 16 -1.59 -1.05 -7.24
N CYS A 17 -0.75 -1.87 -6.59
CA CYS A 17 -0.05 -1.44 -5.37
C CYS A 17 0.81 -0.19 -5.63
N ALA A 18 1.55 -0.18 -6.74
CA ALA A 18 2.36 0.99 -7.13
C ALA A 18 1.53 2.27 -7.24
N VAL A 19 0.36 2.20 -7.89
CA VAL A 19 -0.55 3.34 -8.03
C VAL A 19 -1.04 3.83 -6.67
N GLU A 20 -1.39 2.93 -5.74
CA GLU A 20 -1.81 3.33 -4.40
C GLU A 20 -0.67 3.98 -3.59
N VAL A 21 0.56 3.47 -3.69
CA VAL A 21 1.74 4.12 -3.07
C VAL A 21 1.97 5.52 -3.65
N ILE A 22 1.91 5.67 -4.98
CA ILE A 22 2.07 6.97 -5.66
C ILE A 22 0.94 7.93 -5.26
N GLN A 23 -0.29 7.46 -5.16
CA GLN A 23 -1.42 8.29 -4.73
C GLN A 23 -1.29 8.73 -3.28
N ASN A 24 -0.83 7.86 -2.38
CA ASN A 24 -0.51 8.24 -1.00
C ASN A 24 0.53 9.36 -0.97
N LEU A 25 1.63 9.17 -1.70
CA LEU A 25 2.68 10.18 -1.80
C LEU A 25 2.17 11.50 -2.41
N SER A 26 1.36 11.44 -3.47
CA SER A 26 0.83 12.63 -4.13
C SER A 26 -0.20 13.40 -3.29
N LYS A 27 -0.99 12.71 -2.46
CA LYS A 27 -2.02 13.34 -1.63
C LYS A 27 -1.45 13.92 -0.34
N HIS A 28 -0.48 13.24 0.25
CA HIS A 28 -0.01 13.53 1.60
C HIS A 28 1.45 14.04 1.65
N GLY A 29 2.27 13.71 0.66
CA GLY A 29 3.65 14.13 0.57
C GLY A 29 3.81 15.49 -0.11
N ARG A 30 4.21 16.52 0.66
CA ARG A 30 4.66 17.81 0.09
C ARG A 30 6.04 17.68 -0.57
N ARG A 31 6.90 16.85 0.01
CA ARG A 31 8.22 16.47 -0.49
C ARG A 31 8.45 15.01 -0.15
N GLY A 32 8.90 14.24 -1.14
CA GLY A 32 9.21 12.84 -0.95
C GLY A 32 9.73 12.19 -2.21
N SER A 33 10.01 10.90 -2.10
CA SER A 33 10.51 10.06 -3.17
C SER A 33 9.68 8.79 -3.29
N PHE A 34 9.65 8.24 -4.49
CA PHE A 34 9.13 6.93 -4.78
C PHE A 34 10.26 6.10 -5.39
N SER A 35 10.38 4.84 -4.99
CA SER A 35 11.33 3.90 -5.55
C SER A 35 10.66 2.56 -5.84
N PHE A 36 11.27 1.83 -6.76
CA PHE A 36 10.83 0.52 -7.20
C PHE A 36 12.04 -0.41 -7.34
N ALA A 37 11.88 -1.65 -6.90
CA ALA A 37 12.89 -2.70 -7.06
C ALA A 37 12.26 -4.04 -7.45
N ILE A 38 13.04 -4.89 -8.12
CA ILE A 38 12.74 -6.31 -8.31
C ILE A 38 13.83 -7.09 -7.60
N HIS A 39 13.44 -7.96 -6.67
CA HIS A 39 14.36 -8.80 -5.94
C HIS A 39 14.67 -10.08 -6.71
N GLY A 40 15.79 -10.75 -6.35
CA GLY A 40 16.21 -11.99 -7.01
C GLY A 40 15.23 -13.16 -6.86
N ASP A 41 14.31 -13.09 -5.88
CA ASP A 41 13.22 -14.04 -5.68
C ASP A 41 12.00 -13.76 -6.58
N GLY A 42 12.07 -12.74 -7.43
CA GLY A 42 11.00 -12.33 -8.33
C GLY A 42 9.94 -11.43 -7.69
N SER A 43 10.07 -11.04 -6.41
CA SER A 43 9.16 -10.06 -5.80
C SER A 43 9.42 -8.64 -6.31
N MET A 44 8.34 -7.87 -6.46
CA MET A 44 8.39 -6.43 -6.73
C MET A 44 8.25 -5.66 -5.42
N GLN A 45 9.12 -4.69 -5.17
CA GLN A 45 9.03 -3.79 -4.04
C GLN A 45 8.74 -2.37 -4.51
N PHE A 46 7.79 -1.71 -3.86
CA PHE A 46 7.47 -0.30 -4.04
C PHE A 46 7.68 0.41 -2.71
N SER A 47 8.42 1.51 -2.72
CA SER A 47 8.64 2.28 -1.51
C SER A 47 8.36 3.76 -1.75
N SER A 48 7.81 4.44 -0.75
CA SER A 48 7.72 5.89 -0.72
C SER A 48 8.29 6.42 0.58
N VAL A 49 8.94 7.58 0.50
CA VAL A 49 9.44 8.31 1.66
C VAL A 49 8.96 9.75 1.57
N ASN A 50 8.29 10.27 2.60
CA ASN A 50 7.90 11.69 2.64
C ASN A 50 8.06 12.28 4.04
N ALA A 51 8.30 13.58 4.11
CA ALA A 51 8.34 14.29 5.38
C ALA A 51 6.92 14.40 5.94
N VAL A 52 6.79 14.21 7.25
CA VAL A 52 5.57 14.39 8.03
C VAL A 52 5.86 15.20 9.29
N ASP A 53 4.91 16.03 9.70
CA ASP A 53 4.90 16.66 11.02
C ASP A 53 4.19 15.78 12.06
N ASP A 54 4.16 16.20 13.32
CA ASP A 54 3.57 15.44 14.42
C ASP A 54 2.06 15.18 14.22
N LEU A 55 1.32 16.15 13.68
CA LEU A 55 -0.11 15.99 13.41
C LEU A 55 -0.35 14.94 12.32
N GLN A 56 0.42 15.01 11.23
CA GLN A 56 0.35 14.03 10.15
C GLN A 56 0.77 12.63 10.62
N ARG A 57 1.73 12.53 11.56
CA ARG A 57 2.11 11.26 12.16
C ARG A 57 0.97 10.66 12.99
N ASP A 58 0.30 11.46 13.81
CA ASP A 58 -0.82 10.98 14.62
C ASP A 58 -1.96 10.48 13.74
N ASP A 59 -2.31 11.23 12.69
CA ASP A 59 -3.30 10.81 11.68
C ASP A 59 -2.89 9.49 11.00
N LEU A 60 -1.61 9.34 10.63
CA LEU A 60 -1.08 8.11 10.03
C LEU A 60 -1.14 6.93 11.00
N ASN A 61 -0.85 7.13 12.29
CA ASN A 61 -0.92 6.07 13.29
C ASN A 61 -2.36 5.57 13.45
N VAL A 62 -3.33 6.47 13.53
CA VAL A 62 -4.76 6.09 13.57
C VAL A 62 -5.14 5.31 12.32
N ALA A 63 -4.76 5.79 11.13
CA ALA A 63 -5.06 5.11 9.87
C ALA A 63 -4.39 3.72 9.78
N LEU A 64 -3.16 3.56 10.26
CA LEU A 64 -2.44 2.29 10.31
C LEU A 64 -3.08 1.32 11.29
N GLU A 65 -3.48 1.78 12.48
CA GLU A 65 -4.21 0.97 13.46
C GLU A 65 -5.54 0.47 12.89
N GLU A 66 -6.35 1.37 12.33
CA GLU A 66 -7.62 1.01 11.69
C GLU A 66 -7.40 0.01 10.56
N ALA A 67 -6.39 0.25 9.73
CA ALA A 67 -6.05 -0.65 8.65
C ALA A 67 -5.68 -2.03 9.18
N ASN A 68 -4.84 -2.13 10.21
CA ASN A 68 -4.31 -3.38 10.76
C ASN A 68 -5.34 -4.19 11.59
N ARG A 69 -6.41 -3.57 12.10
CA ARG A 69 -7.47 -4.27 12.85
C ARG A 69 -8.21 -5.32 12.02
N LEU A 70 -8.30 -5.15 10.70
CA LEU A 70 -9.01 -6.07 9.83
C LEU A 70 -8.14 -7.28 9.47
N PRO A 71 -8.57 -8.54 9.71
CA PRO A 71 -7.86 -9.71 9.24
C PRO A 71 -7.78 -9.78 7.71
N LEU A 72 -6.67 -10.27 7.15
CA LEU A 72 -6.49 -10.43 5.69
C LEU A 72 -7.61 -11.22 5.02
N LYS A 73 -8.14 -12.23 5.71
CA LYS A 73 -9.25 -13.06 5.23
C LYS A 73 -10.50 -12.22 4.98
N GLU A 74 -10.84 -11.35 5.92
CA GLU A 74 -11.99 -10.45 5.81
C GLU A 74 -11.77 -9.40 4.70
N LEU A 75 -10.53 -8.92 4.52
CA LEU A 75 -10.19 -8.01 3.41
C LEU A 75 -10.40 -8.65 2.03
N ARG A 76 -10.01 -9.93 1.88
CA ARG A 76 -10.25 -10.70 0.65
C ARG A 76 -11.75 -10.88 0.39
N GLU A 77 -12.53 -11.22 1.41
CA GLU A 77 -13.99 -11.37 1.31
C GLU A 77 -14.70 -10.05 0.97
N GLN A 78 -14.32 -8.94 1.59
CA GLN A 78 -14.85 -7.62 1.28
C GLN A 78 -14.54 -7.20 -0.16
N ARG A 79 -13.35 -7.53 -0.68
CA ARG A 79 -12.97 -7.27 -2.07
C ARG A 79 -13.80 -8.08 -3.07
N LEU A 80 -14.03 -9.35 -2.79
CA LEU A 80 -14.92 -10.21 -3.59
C LEU A 80 -16.35 -9.63 -3.64
N LYS A 81 -16.87 -9.16 -2.50
CA LYS A 81 -18.18 -8.49 -2.43
C LYS A 81 -18.23 -7.17 -3.20
N LYS A 82 -17.19 -6.33 -3.11
CA LYS A 82 -17.09 -5.07 -3.88
C LYS A 82 -17.04 -5.31 -5.39
N LEU A 83 -16.37 -6.37 -5.85
CA LEU A 83 -16.36 -6.78 -7.27
C LEU A 83 -17.73 -7.28 -7.74
N ALA A 84 -18.47 -7.97 -6.87
CA ALA A 84 -19.80 -8.49 -7.18
C ALA A 84 -20.90 -7.42 -7.19
N HIS A 85 -20.77 -6.36 -6.37
CA HIS A 85 -21.84 -5.39 -6.16
C HIS A 85 -21.58 -3.99 -6.74
N GLY A 86 -20.44 -3.75 -7.40
CA GLY A 86 -20.18 -2.52 -8.17
C GLY A 86 -20.18 -1.21 -7.38
N SER A 87 -20.37 -1.27 -6.06
CA SER A 87 -20.57 -0.09 -5.22
C SER A 87 -19.23 0.53 -4.84
N ARG A 88 -18.92 1.69 -5.44
CA ARG A 88 -17.97 2.65 -4.87
C ARG A 88 -18.57 3.13 -3.55
N THR A 89 -17.85 2.97 -2.46
CA THR A 89 -18.29 3.50 -1.16
C THR A 89 -18.35 5.03 -1.22
N ASP A 90 -19.44 5.63 -0.71
CA ASP A 90 -19.69 7.08 -0.67
C ASP A 90 -18.59 7.89 0.05
N LYS A 91 -17.75 7.23 0.85
CA LYS A 91 -16.53 7.83 1.42
C LYS A 91 -15.42 7.82 0.38
N GLY A 92 -15.50 8.77 -0.55
CA GLY A 92 -14.47 9.04 -1.55
C GLY A 92 -13.10 9.33 -0.92
N GLY A 93 -12.22 8.34 -0.89
CA GLY A 93 -10.81 8.56 -1.22
C GLY A 93 -9.77 8.69 -0.09
N ALA A 94 -10.13 8.62 1.19
CA ALA A 94 -9.19 8.87 2.30
C ALA A 94 -8.82 7.67 3.20
N GLY A 95 -9.52 6.52 3.12
CA GLY A 95 -9.29 5.38 4.04
C GLY A 95 -8.99 4.03 3.37
N LEU A 96 -8.82 4.00 2.05
CA LEU A 96 -8.73 2.73 1.28
C LEU A 96 -7.30 2.33 0.91
N GLY A 97 -6.36 3.28 0.81
CA GLY A 97 -5.01 3.01 0.30
C GLY A 97 -4.31 1.91 1.09
N LEU A 98 -4.26 2.01 2.43
CA LEU A 98 -3.57 1.00 3.27
C LEU A 98 -4.24 -0.38 3.21
N LEU A 99 -5.57 -0.45 3.21
CA LEU A 99 -6.31 -1.72 3.08
C LEU A 99 -6.11 -2.35 1.70
N ASP A 100 -6.12 -1.54 0.65
CA ASP A 100 -5.88 -2.00 -0.71
C ASP A 100 -4.43 -2.45 -0.91
N LEU A 101 -3.47 -1.75 -0.28
CA LEU A 101 -2.06 -2.16 -0.21
C LEU A 101 -1.92 -3.52 0.48
N ARG A 102 -2.47 -3.68 1.69
CA ARG A 102 -2.52 -4.96 2.41
C ARG A 102 -3.12 -6.09 1.56
N ALA A 103 -4.24 -5.83 0.89
CA ALA A 103 -4.90 -6.82 0.06
C ALA A 103 -4.12 -7.17 -1.22
N CYS A 104 -3.39 -6.21 -1.81
CA CYS A 104 -2.63 -6.43 -3.04
C CYS A 104 -1.22 -6.99 -2.80
N SER A 105 -0.65 -6.78 -1.61
CA SER A 105 0.66 -7.31 -1.18
C SER A 105 0.60 -8.57 -0.33
N GLU A 106 -0.61 -9.06 -0.01
CA GLU A 106 -0.80 -10.17 0.92
C GLU A 106 -0.22 -9.86 2.31
N ASP A 107 -0.56 -8.68 2.83
CA ASP A 107 -0.12 -8.13 4.12
C ASP A 107 1.38 -7.80 4.23
N ARG A 108 2.13 -7.82 3.13
CA ARG A 108 3.52 -7.35 3.08
C ARG A 108 3.58 -5.83 2.91
N VAL A 109 3.10 -5.12 3.93
CA VAL A 109 3.15 -3.66 4.05
C VAL A 109 3.95 -3.33 5.29
N TYR A 110 5.00 -2.54 5.13
CA TYR A 110 5.91 -2.14 6.20
C TYR A 110 5.97 -0.62 6.28
N THR A 111 5.98 -0.09 7.49
CA THR A 111 6.03 1.35 7.72
C THR A 111 7.00 1.69 8.83
N GLU A 112 7.71 2.81 8.68
CA GLU A 112 8.65 3.32 9.66
C GLU A 112 8.58 4.86 9.74
N PHE A 113 8.78 5.40 10.93
CA PHE A 113 8.98 6.83 11.15
C PHE A 113 10.43 7.08 11.58
N ILE A 114 11.21 7.71 10.72
CA ILE A 114 12.62 8.03 10.98
C ILE A 114 12.73 9.50 11.42
N PRO A 115 13.20 9.81 12.64
CA PRO A 115 13.38 11.20 13.07
C PRO A 115 14.31 11.99 12.13
N CYS A 116 13.93 13.23 11.82
CA CYS A 116 14.70 14.20 11.06
C CYS A 116 14.93 15.46 11.93
N SER A 117 15.82 16.35 11.52
CA SER A 117 15.96 17.66 12.18
C SER A 117 14.70 18.52 11.98
N ASN A 118 14.48 19.47 12.90
CA ASN A 118 13.40 20.46 12.86
C ASN A 118 11.97 19.90 13.01
N GLU A 119 11.74 19.01 13.97
CA GLU A 119 10.39 18.51 14.32
C GLU A 119 9.65 17.80 13.17
N LEU A 120 10.40 17.35 12.16
CA LEU A 120 9.89 16.54 11.05
C LEU A 120 10.37 15.10 11.21
N GLN A 121 9.61 14.19 10.63
CA GLN A 121 9.99 12.78 10.52
C GLN A 121 9.83 12.33 9.07
N TRP A 122 10.66 11.40 8.64
CA TRP A 122 10.46 10.69 7.39
C TRP A 122 9.52 9.52 7.64
N PHE A 123 8.35 9.56 7.01
CA PHE A 123 7.49 8.40 6.90
C PHE A 123 7.95 7.55 5.72
N VAL A 124 8.38 6.33 6.01
CA VAL A 124 8.77 5.32 5.03
C VAL A 124 7.64 4.31 4.94
N LEU A 125 7.15 4.07 3.72
CA LEU A 125 6.19 3.03 3.40
C LEU A 125 6.83 2.10 2.37
N THR A 126 6.88 0.81 2.66
CA THR A 126 7.39 -0.24 1.77
C THR A 126 6.34 -1.31 1.57
N VAL A 127 6.13 -1.70 0.31
CA VAL A 127 5.13 -2.70 -0.08
C VAL A 127 5.79 -3.72 -0.99
N GLU A 128 5.71 -5.00 -0.62
CA GLU A 128 6.30 -6.09 -1.39
C GLU A 128 5.22 -6.97 -2.00
N VAL A 129 5.34 -7.27 -3.29
CA VAL A 129 4.38 -8.06 -4.03
C VAL A 129 5.10 -9.25 -4.65
N PRO A 130 4.88 -10.48 -4.16
CA PRO A 130 5.42 -11.67 -4.81
C PRO A 130 4.79 -11.83 -6.20
N LEU A 131 5.61 -12.07 -7.23
CA LEU A 131 5.16 -12.29 -8.61
C LEU A 131 4.91 -13.78 -8.94
N THR A 132 5.42 -14.67 -8.11
CA THR A 132 5.25 -16.13 -8.18
C THR A 132 4.61 -16.62 -6.88
N THR A 133 3.71 -17.59 -6.99
CA THR A 133 3.13 -18.30 -5.82
C THR A 133 3.66 -19.71 -5.81
#